data_AF-A0A816D3T4-F1
#
_entry.id   AF-A0A816D3T4-F1
#
_cell.length_a   1.000
_cell.length_b   1.000
_cell.length_c   1.000
_cell.angle_alpha   90.00
_cell.angle_beta   90.00
_cell.angle_gamma   90.00
#
_symmetry.space_group_name_H-M   'P 1'
#
loop_
_entity.id
_entity.type
_entity.pdbx_description
1 polymer ?
#
loop_
_entity_poly.entity_id
_entity_poly.type
_entity_poly.pdbx_seq_one_letter_code
_entity_poly.pdbx_strand_id
1 'polypeptide(L)'
;MIWQQDGAPPHYGQIVRDYLDDTFLQWIGRRGTVEWPPRSPDLTPCDFSQWGMIKDRVYAQQPRDVNHLKLLIELEFTSFNNNIELCQAICCSVADRCYMCINTEGK
;
A
#
# COMPACT_ATOMS: atom_id res chain seq x y z
N MET A 1 -10.66 6.22 -9.46
CA MET A 1 -9.86 5.68 -8.33
C MET A 1 -9.84 4.17 -8.53
N ILE A 2 -8.65 3.55 -8.52
CA ILE A 2 -8.47 2.11 -8.69
C ILE A 2 -7.95 1.56 -7.35
N TRP A 3 -8.48 0.45 -6.88
CA TRP A 3 -8.00 -0.17 -5.64
C TRP A 3 -6.76 -1.03 -5.92
N GLN A 4 -5.80 -1.12 -5.00
CA GLN A 4 -4.55 -1.89 -5.20
C GLN A 4 -4.23 -2.74 -3.98
N GLN A 5 -3.83 -3.99 -4.22
CA GLN A 5 -3.28 -4.89 -3.20
C GLN A 5 -2.14 -5.73 -3.76
N ASP A 6 -1.22 -6.10 -2.87
CA ASP A 6 -0.06 -6.93 -3.22
C ASP A 6 -0.44 -8.40 -3.46
N GLY A 7 0.53 -9.17 -3.95
CA GLY A 7 0.33 -10.57 -4.36
C GLY A 7 0.44 -11.62 -3.25
N ALA A 8 0.33 -11.25 -1.97
CA ALA A 8 0.48 -12.19 -0.85
C ALA A 8 -0.55 -13.34 -0.92
N PRO A 9 -0.19 -14.57 -0.47
CA PRO A 9 -1.08 -15.73 -0.61
C PRO A 9 -2.52 -15.55 -0.09
N PRO A 10 -2.77 -14.87 1.05
CA PRO A 10 -4.13 -14.62 1.52
C PRO A 10 -4.96 -13.76 0.55
N HIS A 11 -4.31 -12.87 -0.20
CA HIS A 11 -4.95 -11.93 -1.13
C HIS A 11 -5.30 -12.58 -2.48
N TYR A 12 -4.82 -13.81 -2.71
CA TYR A 12 -5.07 -14.60 -3.92
C TYR A 12 -6.25 -15.59 -3.78
N GLY A 13 -6.99 -15.59 -2.68
CA GLY A 13 -8.18 -16.45 -2.55
C GLY A 13 -9.25 -16.11 -3.60
N GLN A 14 -9.97 -17.11 -4.13
CA GLN A 14 -11.09 -16.85 -5.06
C GLN A 14 -12.15 -15.96 -4.40
N ILE A 15 -12.52 -16.25 -3.15
CA ILE A 15 -13.46 -15.44 -2.36
C ILE A 15 -13.03 -13.97 -2.24
N VAL A 16 -11.72 -13.71 -2.15
CA VAL A 16 -11.20 -12.34 -2.07
C VAL A 16 -11.35 -11.66 -3.42
N ARG A 17 -11.01 -12.34 -4.52
CA ARG A 17 -11.19 -11.78 -5.87
C ARG A 17 -12.65 -11.50 -6.20
N ASP A 18 -13.54 -12.45 -5.89
CA ASP A 18 -14.98 -12.29 -6.13
C ASP A 18 -15.50 -11.06 -5.39
N TYR A 19 -15.10 -10.90 -4.12
CA TYR A 19 -15.43 -9.70 -3.34
C TYR A 19 -14.89 -8.41 -3.98
N LEU A 20 -13.65 -8.41 -4.47
CA LEU A 20 -13.04 -7.23 -5.08
C LEU A 20 -13.68 -6.88 -6.43
N ASP A 21 -14.05 -7.88 -7.22
CA ASP A 21 -14.76 -7.71 -8.50
C ASP A 21 -16.18 -7.15 -8.26
N ASP A 22 -16.85 -7.57 -7.18
CA ASP A 22 -18.17 -7.04 -6.79
C ASP A 22 -18.10 -5.64 -6.15
N THR A 23 -17.00 -5.33 -5.46
CA THR A 23 -16.87 -4.08 -4.67
C THR A 23 -16.30 -2.92 -5.47
N PHE A 24 -15.37 -3.20 -6.39
CA PHE A 24 -14.61 -2.17 -7.09
C PHE A 24 -14.75 -2.31 -8.60
N LEU A 25 -14.98 -1.18 -9.29
CA LEU A 25 -15.03 -1.17 -10.75
C LEU A 25 -13.72 -1.68 -11.37
N GLN A 26 -12.59 -1.33 -10.74
CA GLN A 26 -11.26 -1.79 -11.14
C GLN A 26 -10.38 -1.94 -9.89
N TRP A 27 -9.57 -2.99 -9.90
CA TRP A 27 -8.54 -3.23 -8.90
C TRP A 27 -7.29 -3.90 -9.49
N ILE A 28 -6.15 -3.52 -8.92
CA ILE A 28 -4.80 -4.00 -9.26
C ILE A 28 -4.41 -5.05 -8.23
N GLY A 29 -3.99 -6.21 -8.71
CA GLY A 29 -3.49 -7.27 -7.85
C GLY A 29 -3.25 -8.56 -8.62
N ARG A 30 -2.87 -9.62 -7.91
CA ARG A 30 -2.58 -10.91 -8.53
C ARG A 30 -3.88 -11.55 -9.05
N ARG A 31 -4.01 -11.66 -10.38
CA ARG A 31 -5.24 -12.06 -11.11
C ARG A 31 -6.43 -11.11 -10.90
N GLY A 32 -6.16 -9.83 -10.62
CA GLY A 32 -7.20 -8.80 -10.63
C GLY A 32 -7.51 -8.28 -12.03
N THR A 33 -8.40 -7.30 -12.11
CA THR A 33 -8.74 -6.61 -13.38
C THR A 33 -7.51 -6.02 -14.08
N VAL A 34 -6.50 -5.63 -13.31
CA VAL A 34 -5.16 -5.26 -13.78
C VAL A 34 -4.15 -6.15 -13.06
N GLU A 35 -3.43 -6.98 -13.82
CA GLU A 35 -2.49 -7.93 -13.24
C GLU A 35 -1.25 -7.21 -12.70
N TRP A 36 -0.89 -7.51 -11.45
CA TRP A 36 0.27 -6.93 -10.78
C TRP A 36 1.46 -7.90 -10.75
N PRO A 37 2.68 -7.45 -11.06
CA PRO A 37 3.86 -8.31 -11.03
C PRO A 37 4.14 -8.87 -9.63
N PRO A 38 4.61 -10.12 -9.53
CA PRO A 38 5.01 -10.70 -8.26
C PRO A 38 6.29 -10.03 -7.74
N ARG A 39 6.39 -9.87 -6.40
CA ARG A 39 7.58 -9.33 -5.71
C ARG A 39 7.94 -7.89 -6.11
N SER A 40 6.94 -7.02 -6.22
CA SER A 40 7.15 -5.61 -6.57
C SER A 40 6.76 -4.64 -5.44
N PRO A 41 7.40 -4.71 -4.26
CA PRO A 41 7.14 -3.77 -3.16
C PRO A 41 7.45 -2.32 -3.55
N ASP A 42 8.41 -2.10 -4.46
CA ASP A 42 8.77 -0.78 -4.97
C ASP A 42 7.65 -0.09 -5.76
N LEU A 43 6.62 -0.83 -6.15
CA LEU A 43 5.46 -0.34 -6.89
C LEU A 43 4.20 -0.24 -6.00
N THR A 44 4.24 -0.74 -4.76
CA THR A 44 3.11 -0.69 -3.82
C THR A 44 3.27 0.52 -2.87
N PRO A 45 2.39 1.54 -2.93
CA PRO A 45 2.46 2.74 -2.08
C PRO A 45 2.71 2.49 -0.61
N CYS A 46 2.01 1.47 -0.07
CA CYS A 46 2.12 1.14 1.33
C CYS A 46 3.52 0.61 1.68
N ASP A 47 4.11 -0.23 0.82
CA ASP A 47 5.39 -0.89 1.05
C ASP A 47 6.58 0.06 0.87
N PHE A 48 6.62 0.85 -0.20
CA PHE A 48 7.77 1.73 -0.46
C PHE A 48 7.73 3.03 0.37
N SER A 49 6.60 3.39 0.99
CA SER A 49 6.45 4.66 1.71
C SER A 49 5.68 4.56 3.02
N GLN A 50 4.36 4.34 2.99
CA GLN A 50 3.49 4.56 4.14
C GLN A 50 3.92 3.74 5.37
N TRP A 51 4.17 2.44 5.21
CA TRP A 51 4.55 1.57 6.32
C TRP A 51 5.85 2.00 6.98
N GLY A 52 6.86 2.38 6.20
CA GLY A 52 8.14 2.86 6.70
C GLY A 52 7.96 4.15 7.50
N MET A 53 7.25 5.13 6.94
CA MET A 53 7.02 6.43 7.57
C MET A 53 6.26 6.30 8.88
N ILE A 54 5.18 5.52 8.91
CA ILE A 54 4.36 5.33 10.12
C ILE A 54 5.15 4.58 11.17
N LYS A 55 5.88 3.52 10.78
CA LYS A 55 6.75 2.79 11.71
C LYS A 55 7.74 3.73 12.39
N ASP A 56 8.45 4.56 11.63
CA ASP A 56 9.46 5.46 12.17
C ASP A 56 8.86 6.47 13.16
N ARG A 57 7.68 7.03 12.85
CA ARG A 57 6.98 7.98 13.74
C ARG A 57 6.43 7.33 15.00
N VAL A 58 5.88 6.12 14.89
CA VAL A 58 5.38 5.36 16.04
C VAL A 58 6.52 4.99 16.99
N TYR A 59 7.63 4.47 16.47
CA TYR A 59 8.75 4.04 17.31
C TYR A 59 9.56 5.23 17.89
N ALA A 60 9.57 6.39 17.23
CA ALA A 60 10.15 7.62 17.80
C ALA A 60 9.49 8.02 19.13
N GLN A 61 8.21 7.65 19.34
CA GLN A 61 7.45 7.94 20.56
C GLN A 61 7.67 6.92 21.69
N GLN A 62 8.48 5.88 21.46
CA GLN A 62 8.85 4.87 22.46
C GLN A 62 7.63 4.23 23.15
N PRO A 63 6.81 3.46 22.40
CA PRO A 63 5.66 2.74 22.95
C PRO A 63 6.08 1.84 24.12
N ARG A 64 5.27 1.85 25.18
CA ARG A 64 5.59 1.20 26.47
C ARG A 64 4.96 -0.18 26.62
N ASP A 65 3.84 -0.38 25.93
CA ASP A 65 3.06 -1.60 25.92
C ASP A 65 2.24 -1.67 24.62
N VAL A 66 1.52 -2.78 24.44
CA VAL A 66 0.72 -3.04 23.23
C VAL A 66 -0.44 -2.06 23.07
N ASN A 67 -1.06 -1.59 24.16
CA ASN A 67 -2.18 -0.65 24.07
C ASN A 67 -1.68 0.73 23.64
N HIS A 68 -0.56 1.17 24.22
CA HIS A 68 0.09 2.41 23.80
C HIS A 68 0.54 2.32 22.34
N LEU A 69 1.13 1.19 21.91
CA LEU A 69 1.50 0.98 20.50
C LEU A 69 0.29 1.11 19.56
N LYS A 70 -0.84 0.47 19.87
CA LYS A 70 -2.07 0.56 19.06
C LYS A 70 -2.58 2.00 18.96
N LEU A 71 -2.61 2.71 20.09
CA LEU A 71 -3.01 4.12 20.12
C LEU A 71 -2.12 4.99 19.21
N LEU A 72 -0.80 4.80 19.29
CA LEU A 72 0.14 5.55 18.45
C LEU A 72 -0.04 5.24 16.98
N ILE A 73 -0.27 3.98 16.61
CA ILE A 73 -0.56 3.59 15.22
C ILE A 73 -1.80 4.34 14.72
N GLU A 74 -2.90 4.34 15.47
CA GLU A 74 -4.14 5.02 15.07
C GLU A 74 -3.94 6.54 14.91
N LEU A 75 -3.20 7.18 15.83
CA LEU A 75 -2.89 8.61 15.77
C LEU A 75 -2.04 8.96 14.55
N GLU A 76 -0.98 8.20 14.29
CA GLU A 76 -0.09 8.43 13.16
C GLU A 76 -0.78 8.18 11.82
N PHE A 77 -1.65 7.16 11.74
CA PHE A 77 -2.49 6.94 10.56
C PHE A 77 -3.46 8.09 10.33
N THR A 78 -4.11 8.58 11.38
CA THR A 78 -5.02 9.73 11.29
C THR A 78 -4.29 10.96 10.78
N SER A 79 -3.12 11.26 11.34
CA SER A 79 -2.28 12.38 10.90
C SER A 79 -1.82 12.22 9.45
N PHE A 80 -1.37 11.02 9.06
CA PHE A 80 -0.96 10.71 7.69
C PHE A 80 -2.10 10.90 6.70
N ASN A 81 -3.28 10.35 6.99
CA ASN A 81 -4.45 10.42 6.10
C ASN A 81 -4.99 11.86 5.95
N ASN A 82 -4.79 12.70 6.98
CA ASN A 82 -5.13 14.13 6.89
C ASN A 82 -4.14 14.92 6.03
N ASN A 83 -2.94 14.39 5.75
CA ASN A 83 -1.99 14.98 4.81
C ASN A 83 -2.30 14.51 3.37
N ILE A 84 -3.33 15.12 2.79
CA ILE A 84 -3.83 14.77 1.45
C ILE A 84 -2.76 14.96 0.38
N GLU A 85 -1.96 16.03 0.46
CA GLU A 85 -0.90 16.32 -0.51
C GLU A 85 0.16 15.21 -0.54
N LEU A 86 0.59 14.75 0.64
CA LEU A 86 1.53 13.63 0.74
C LEU A 86 0.93 12.33 0.19
N CYS A 87 -0.32 12.02 0.56
CA CYS A 87 -1.01 10.83 0.06
C CYS A 87 -1.12 10.83 -1.47
N GLN A 88 -1.48 11.97 -2.05
CA GLN A 88 -1.56 12.15 -3.50
C GLN A 88 -0.18 12.03 -4.15
N ALA A 89 0.86 12.66 -3.59
CA ALA A 89 2.21 12.57 -4.13
C ALA A 89 2.72 11.11 -4.15
N ILE A 90 2.50 10.35 -3.07
CA ILE A 90 2.87 8.93 -2.99
C ILE A 90 2.12 8.13 -4.06
N CYS A 91 0.80 8.27 -4.16
CA CYS A 91 0.00 7.54 -5.13
C CYS A 91 0.38 7.91 -6.58
N CYS A 92 0.59 9.18 -6.88
CA CYS A 92 1.01 9.64 -8.21
C CYS A 92 2.40 9.10 -8.59
N SER A 93 3.31 8.95 -7.62
CA SER A 93 4.66 8.42 -7.87
C SER A 93 4.69 6.97 -8.37
N VAL A 94 3.58 6.21 -8.23
CA VAL A 94 3.47 4.85 -8.75
C VAL A 94 3.68 4.83 -10.27
N ALA A 95 3.14 5.81 -11.00
CA ALA A 95 3.29 5.86 -12.45
C ALA A 95 4.76 6.04 -12.86
N ASP A 96 5.48 6.95 -12.19
CA ASP A 96 6.91 7.17 -12.43
C ASP A 96 7.73 5.93 -12.07
N ARG A 97 7.42 5.28 -10.96
CA ARG A 97 8.08 4.03 -10.53
C ARG A 97 7.84 2.90 -11.53
N CYS A 98 6.63 2.76 -12.07
CA CYS A 98 6.33 1.81 -13.13
C CYS A 98 7.14 2.13 -14.40
N TYR A 99 7.23 3.40 -14.80
CA TYR A 99 8.04 3.82 -15.94
C TYR A 99 9.52 3.48 -15.73
N MET A 100 10.06 3.75 -14.54
CA MET A 100 11.43 3.38 -14.19
C MET A 100 11.65 1.86 -14.25
N CYS A 101 10.74 1.07 -13.68
CA CYS A 101 10.78 -0.39 -13.71
C CYS A 101 10.78 -0.93 -15.15
N ILE A 102 10.02 -0.33 -16.07
CA ILE A 102 10.05 -0.69 -17.49
C ILE A 102 11.43 -0.38 -18.10
N ASN A 103 11.98 0.81 -17.84
CA ASN A 103 13.29 1.22 -18.38
C ASN A 103 14.47 0.41 -17.82
N THR A 104 14.31 -0.18 -16.63
CA THR A 104 15.28 -1.08 -16.02
C THR A 104 15.03 -2.55 -16.35
N GLU A 105 14.12 -2.86 -17.28
CA GLU A 105 13.75 -4.22 -17.67
C GLU A 105 13.25 -5.08 -16.49
N GLY A 106 12.53 -4.45 -15.55
CA GLY A 106 11.99 -5.10 -14.36
C GLY A 106 12.98 -5.23 -13.20
N LYS A 107 14.13 -4.54 -13.25
CA LYS A 107 15.14 -4.52 -12.19
C LYS A 107 15.00 -3.35 -11.22
#